data_AF-A0A929K7H4-F1
#
_entry.id   AF-A0A929K7H4-F1
#
_cell.length_a   1.000
_cell.length_b   1.000
_cell.length_c   1.000
_cell.angle_alpha   90.00
_cell.angle_beta   90.00
_cell.angle_gamma   90.00
#
_symmetry.space_group_name_H-M   'P 1'
#
loop_
_entity.id
_entity.type
_entity.pdbx_description
1 polymer ?
#
loop_
_entity_poly.entity_id
_entity_poly.type
_entity_poly.pdbx_seq_one_letter_code
_entity_poly.pdbx_strand_id
1 'polypeptide(L)' 'MTNRVISQCMELYRDYGYLEDYKVGRFFRDVRAHPIYAGTNEIMKRIIGRKLGI' A
#
# COMPACT_ATOMS: atom_id res chain seq x y z
N MET A 1 -1.39 -2.81 5.88
CA MET A 1 -2.79 -2.45 6.19
C MET A 1 -3.34 -1.46 5.16
N THR A 2 -2.72 -0.28 4.98
CA THR A 2 -3.20 0.77 4.05
C THR A 2 -3.39 0.30 2.61
N ASN A 3 -2.43 -0.46 2.05
CA ASN A 3 -2.54 -1.05 0.70
C ASN A 3 -3.79 -1.94 0.54
N ARG A 4 -4.18 -2.68 1.58
CA ARG A 4 -5.37 -3.54 1.56
C ARG A 4 -6.64 -2.71 1.57
N VAL A 5 -6.72 -1.70 2.46
CA VAL A 5 -7.88 -0.81 2.58
C VAL A 5 -8.13 -0.07 1.27
N ILE A 6 -7.10 0.55 0.67
CA ILE A 6 -7.29 1.29 -0.59
C ILE A 6 -7.67 0.36 -1.75
N SER A 7 -7.20 -0.89 -1.75
CA SER A 7 -7.60 -1.88 -2.75
C SER A 7 -9.08 -2.26 -2.60
N GLN A 8 -9.58 -2.38 -1.37
CA GLN A 8 -11.01 -2.58 -1.11
C GLN A 8 -11.83 -1.35 -1.50
N CYS A 9 -11.33 -0.14 -1.27
CA CYS A 9 -11.97 1.08 -1.76
C CYS A 9 -12.07 1.09 -3.30
N MET A 10 -11.00 0.72 -4.01
CA MET A 10 -11.05 0.59 -5.48
C MET A 10 -12.10 -0.44 -5.92
N GLU A 11 -12.22 -1.55 -5.21
CA GLU A 11 -13.23 -2.57 -5.50
C GLU A 11 -14.67 -2.06 -5.29
N LEU A 12 -14.91 -1.26 -4.25
CA LEU A 12 -16.21 -0.65 -3.96
C LEU A 12 -16.60 0.41 -4.99
N TYR A 13 -15.64 1.24 -5.43
CA TYR A 13 -15.87 2.27 -6.44
C TYR A 13 -15.96 1.70 -7.87
N ARG A 14 -15.55 0.44 -8.08
CA ARG A 14 -15.53 -0.22 -9.40
C ARG A 14 -14.84 0.70 -10.43
N ASP A 15 -15.43 0.85 -11.61
CA ASP A 15 -14.84 1.60 -12.72
C ASP A 15 -14.72 3.11 -12.41
N TYR A 16 -15.57 3.65 -11.55
CA TYR A 16 -15.47 5.05 -11.11
C TYR A 16 -14.21 5.33 -10.30
N GLY A 17 -13.59 4.29 -9.71
CA GLY A 17 -12.34 4.43 -8.98
C GLY A 17 -11.12 4.75 -9.85
N TYR A 18 -11.24 4.53 -11.17
CA TYR A 18 -10.19 4.82 -12.15
C TYR A 18 -10.28 6.21 -12.76
N LEU A 19 -11.40 6.92 -12.55
CA LEU A 19 -11.56 8.29 -13.03
C LEU A 19 -10.76 9.26 -12.16
N GLU A 20 -10.05 10.20 -12.80
CA GLU A 20 -9.22 11.18 -12.07
C GLU A 20 -10.05 12.17 -11.22
N ASP A 21 -11.35 12.30 -11.50
CA ASP A 21 -12.29 13.11 -10.73
C ASP A 21 -12.46 12.58 -9.29
N TYR A 22 -12.22 11.30 -9.06
CA TYR A 22 -12.29 10.69 -7.74
C TYR A 22 -10.90 10.54 -7.12
N LYS A 23 -10.72 11.07 -5.91
CA LYS A 23 -9.44 11.03 -5.19
C LYS A 23 -8.92 9.61 -4.90
N VAL A 24 -9.77 8.58 -5.01
CA VAL A 24 -9.42 7.18 -4.73
C VAL A 24 -8.30 6.66 -5.65
N GLY A 25 -8.30 7.02 -6.93
CA GLY A 25 -7.26 6.63 -7.87
C GLY A 25 -5.90 7.26 -7.54
N ARG A 26 -5.89 8.50 -7.03
CA ARG A 26 -4.67 9.16 -6.53
C ARG A 26 -4.14 8.47 -5.28
N PHE A 27 -5.00 8.23 -4.29
CA PHE A 27 -4.60 7.54 -3.06
C PHE A 27 -4.12 6.11 -3.34
N PHE A 28 -4.72 5.40 -4.30
CA PHE A 28 -4.24 4.10 -4.73
C PHE A 28 -2.80 4.16 -5.23
N ARG A 29 -2.45 5.15 -6.06
CA ARG A 29 -1.07 5.37 -6.53
C ARG A 29 -0.11 5.69 -5.38
N ASP A 30 -0.46 6.63 -4.51
CA ASP A 30 0.40 7.08 -3.41
C ASP A 30 0.71 5.93 -2.42
N VAL A 31 -0.29 5.10 -2.12
CA VAL A 31 -0.16 4.01 -1.17
C VAL A 31 0.73 2.86 -1.70
N ARG A 32 0.87 2.72 -3.03
CA ARG A 32 1.74 1.69 -3.64
C ARG A 32 3.22 1.92 -3.41
N ALA A 33 3.64 3.14 -3.06
CA ALA A 33 5.04 3.43 -2.78
C ALA A 33 5.46 3.10 -1.33
N HIS A 34 4.50 2.94 -0.41
CA HIS A 34 4.75 2.63 1.00
C HIS A 34 5.60 1.37 1.25
N PRO A 35 5.44 0.26 0.51
CA PRO A 35 6.26 -0.94 0.68
C PRO A 35 7.72 -0.78 0.26
N ILE A 36 8.10 0.37 -0.31
CA ILE A 36 9.41 0.65 -0.91
C ILE A 36 10.11 1.77 -0.12
N TYR A 37 9.39 2.85 0.18
CA TYR A 37 9.93 3.97 0.93
C TYR A 37 10.30 3.59 2.36
N ALA A 38 11.38 4.21 2.87
CA ALA A 38 11.93 3.98 4.21
C ALA A 38 12.38 2.53 4.49
N GLY A 39 12.66 1.76 3.44
CA GLY A 39 13.10 0.37 3.51
C GLY A 39 11.98 -0.57 3.07
N THR A 40 12.32 -1.51 2.19
CA THR A 40 11.30 -2.42 1.66
C THR A 40 10.74 -3.31 2.77
N ASN A 41 9.50 -3.80 2.59
CA ASN A 41 8.88 -4.73 3.55
C ASN A 41 9.80 -5.90 3.92
N GLU A 42 10.57 -6.42 2.97
CA GLU A 42 11.49 -7.54 3.22
C GLU A 42 12.72 -7.12 4.03
N ILE A 43 13.27 -5.92 3.80
CA ILE A 43 14.34 -5.38 4.65
C ILE A 43 13.83 -5.15 6.07
N MET A 44 12.63 -4.60 6.23
CA MET A 44 12.02 -4.38 7.54
C MET A 44 11.78 -5.70 8.27
N LYS A 45 11.23 -6.72 7.60
CA LYS A 45 11.09 -8.07 8.16
C LYS A 45 12.43 -8.68 8.54
N ARG A 46 13.46 -8.51 7.71
CA ARG A 46 14.82 -9.00 8.00
C ARG A 46 15.43 -8.33 9.23
N ILE A 47 15.24 -7.03 9.41
CA ILE A 47 15.69 -6.30 10.61
C ILE A 47 14.98 -6.85 11.85
N ILE A 48 13.67 -7.09 11.76
CA ILE A 48 12.88 -7.68 12.86
C ILE A 48 13.36 -9.11 13.16
N GLY A 49 13.59 -9.95 12.14
CA GLY A 49 14.13 -11.32 12.32
C GLY A 49 15.46 -11.31 13.07
N ARG A 50 16.42 -10.48 12.64
CA ARG A 50 17.69 -10.30 13.35
C ARG A 50 17.51 -9.88 14.81
N LYS A 51 16.55 -9.00 15.10
CA LYS A 51 16.25 -8.57 16.48
C LYS A 51 15.61 -9.67 17.33
N LEU A 52 14.89 -10.60 16.71
CA LEU A 52 14.28 -11.75 17.36
C LEU A 52 15.22 -12.96 17.49
N GLY A 53 16.43 -12.88 16.90
CA GLY A 53 17.41 -13.98 16.93
C GLY A 53 17.07 -15.14 15.99
N ILE A 54 16.19 -14.91 15.01
CA ILE A 54 15.76 -15.85 13.96
C ILE A 54 16.12 -15.36 12.56
#